data_AF-A0A8I1UU67-F1
#
_entry.id   AF-A0A8I1UU67-F1
#
_cell.length_a   1.000
_cell.length_b   1.000
_cell.length_c   1.000
_cell.angle_alpha   90.00
_cell.angle_beta   90.00
_cell.angle_gamma   90.00
#
_symmetry.space_group_name_H-M   'P 1'
#
loop_
_entity.id
_entity.type
_entity.pdbx_description
1 polymer ?
#
loop_
_entity_poly.entity_id
_entity_poly.type
_entity_poly.pdbx_seq_one_letter_code
_entity_poly.pdbx_strand_id
1 'polypeptide(L)'
;MSDAPALTVETGPSTRINAEQWIYDRSPAGTFLTSAAILVLLAAVFLGAAALDRMPVFDPHGRVAGLGEAAWPAFVLSLLLAVVLGTQRYARQKNEGDEPVFARLFQREGPLPDFLTPGTRLRLIIATVVGLAAGAGLTVISLPRTILGIHPFVTAWFFAAESLVLILFARGIVMSARSGELFSLSIRRDLHIDLLRIDRLAAIGRYGARIALVWFSVAAVICLFFVGDNMAASTFLTVLGAAGIGIWIFMQPMMQVHKRIRAAKEAELEILRHAIADLRVQVLRDPPAATQLQGLLAYEKRIEDVREWPFDQTTALRLTAYVFIPAIPWFGQAIAQYFVERLAQSG
;
A
#
# COMPACT_ATOMS: atom_id res chain seq x y z
N MET A 1 -20.38 -29.33 -36.17
CA MET A 1 -19.04 -28.73 -36.37
C MET A 1 -19.29 -27.26 -36.66
N SER A 2 -19.14 -26.41 -35.63
CA SER A 2 -19.34 -24.97 -35.72
C SER A 2 -18.00 -24.33 -35.33
N ASP A 3 -17.25 -23.90 -36.34
CA ASP A 3 -16.02 -23.13 -36.16
C ASP A 3 -16.38 -21.75 -35.62
N ALA A 4 -16.41 -21.63 -34.29
CA ALA A 4 -16.36 -20.33 -33.65
C ALA A 4 -14.92 -19.80 -33.79
N PRO A 5 -14.71 -18.57 -34.28
CA PRO A 5 -13.37 -18.01 -34.38
C PRO A 5 -12.77 -17.93 -32.98
N ALA A 6 -11.63 -18.57 -32.81
CA ALA A 6 -10.81 -18.43 -31.61
C ALA A 6 -10.54 -16.93 -31.41
N LEU A 7 -11.18 -16.33 -30.41
CA LEU A 7 -10.81 -15.03 -29.89
C LEU A 7 -9.38 -15.15 -29.39
N THR A 8 -8.42 -14.84 -30.26
CA THR A 8 -7.06 -14.54 -29.87
C THR A 8 -7.14 -13.30 -28.99
N VAL A 9 -7.24 -13.53 -27.68
CA VAL A 9 -6.99 -12.52 -26.67
C VAL A 9 -5.53 -12.14 -26.89
N GLU A 10 -5.29 -11.05 -27.62
CA GLU A 10 -3.98 -10.42 -27.68
C GLU A 10 -3.56 -10.16 -26.23
N THR A 11 -2.66 -10.97 -25.73
CA THR A 11 -1.89 -10.74 -24.51
C THR A 11 -0.83 -9.67 -24.82
N GLY A 12 -1.28 -8.53 -25.32
CA GLY A 12 -0.47 -7.33 -25.39
C GLY A 12 -0.07 -6.96 -23.96
N PRO A 13 1.19 -6.64 -23.70
CA PRO A 13 1.62 -6.30 -22.35
C PRO A 13 0.77 -5.11 -21.87
N SER A 14 0.23 -5.19 -20.65
CA SER A 14 -0.58 -4.20 -19.91
C SER A 14 0.09 -2.81 -19.71
N THR A 15 1.14 -2.54 -20.49
CA THR A 15 2.14 -1.48 -20.47
C THR A 15 1.64 -0.07 -20.75
N ARG A 16 0.42 0.16 -21.26
CA ARG A 16 0.06 1.49 -21.81
C ARG A 16 -0.64 2.47 -20.88
N ILE A 17 -1.05 2.10 -19.65
CA ILE A 17 -2.00 2.95 -18.89
C ILE A 17 -1.40 3.67 -17.67
N ASN A 18 -0.18 3.36 -17.27
CA ASN A 18 0.49 4.06 -16.17
C ASN A 18 1.65 4.90 -16.72
N ALA A 19 1.33 6.03 -17.34
CA ALA A 19 2.34 6.99 -17.83
C ALA A 19 3.35 7.35 -16.73
N GLU A 20 2.89 7.43 -15.47
CA GLU A 20 3.73 7.67 -14.30
C GLU A 20 4.79 6.57 -14.01
N GLN A 21 4.60 5.35 -14.51
CA GLN A 21 5.51 4.21 -14.31
C GLN A 21 6.44 3.97 -15.50
N TRP A 22 6.19 4.63 -16.63
CA TRP A 22 6.98 4.48 -17.86
C TRP A 22 8.47 4.80 -17.63
N ILE A 23 8.77 5.76 -16.74
CA ILE A 23 10.15 6.10 -16.35
C ILE A 23 10.87 4.89 -15.73
N TYR A 24 10.18 4.08 -14.93
CA TYR A 24 10.75 2.89 -14.30
C TYR A 24 10.91 1.69 -15.25
N ASP A 25 10.16 1.68 -16.35
CA ASP A 25 10.32 0.65 -17.39
C ASP A 25 11.52 0.95 -18.30
N ARG A 26 11.86 2.23 -18.48
CA ARG A 26 12.99 2.64 -19.33
C ARG A 26 14.31 2.77 -18.58
N SER A 27 14.28 2.94 -17.26
CA SER A 27 15.48 3.14 -16.45
C SER A 27 16.25 1.85 -16.22
N PRO A 28 17.56 1.78 -16.55
CA PRO A 28 18.40 0.62 -16.25
C PRO A 28 18.84 0.55 -14.77
N ALA A 29 18.61 1.62 -13.99
CA ALA A 29 19.16 1.77 -12.64
C ALA A 29 18.36 1.04 -11.54
N GLY A 30 17.29 0.33 -11.90
CA GLY A 30 16.38 -0.31 -10.95
C GLY A 30 15.51 0.68 -10.17
N THR A 31 14.61 0.16 -9.33
CA THR A 31 13.57 0.96 -8.67
C THR A 31 14.14 2.01 -7.72
N PHE A 32 15.11 1.64 -6.88
CA PHE A 32 15.66 2.54 -5.86
C PHE A 32 16.39 3.74 -6.46
N LEU A 33 17.35 3.51 -7.36
CA LEU A 33 18.12 4.60 -7.98
C LEU A 33 17.24 5.50 -8.85
N THR A 34 16.22 4.93 -9.50
CA THR A 34 15.25 5.73 -10.27
C THR A 34 14.43 6.63 -9.36
N SER A 35 13.96 6.14 -8.21
CA SER A 35 13.26 6.98 -7.23
C SER A 35 14.18 8.06 -6.64
N ALA A 36 15.45 7.72 -6.35
CA ALA A 36 16.43 8.70 -5.90
C ALA A 36 16.70 9.79 -6.96
N ALA A 37 16.79 9.40 -8.24
CA ALA A 37 16.93 10.34 -9.34
C ALA A 37 15.71 11.25 -9.50
N ILE A 38 14.49 10.73 -9.30
CA ILE A 38 13.25 11.52 -9.30
C ILE A 38 13.27 12.55 -8.15
N LEU A 39 13.68 12.14 -6.95
CA LEU A 39 13.84 13.05 -5.81
C LEU A 39 14.81 14.19 -6.14
N VAL A 40 16.01 13.85 -6.62
CA VAL A 40 17.04 14.84 -6.97
C VAL A 40 16.56 15.77 -8.08
N LEU A 41 15.88 15.23 -9.09
CA LEU A 41 15.34 16.02 -10.19
C LEU A 41 14.27 17.01 -9.70
N LEU A 42 13.31 16.54 -8.90
CA LEU A 42 12.24 17.41 -8.36
C LEU A 42 12.81 18.52 -7.47
N ALA A 43 13.78 18.18 -6.61
CA ALA A 43 14.49 19.14 -5.78
C ALA A 43 15.29 20.14 -6.63
N ALA A 44 15.99 19.68 -7.68
CA ALA A 44 16.73 20.56 -8.58
C ALA A 44 15.82 21.51 -9.36
N VAL A 45 14.64 21.04 -9.80
CA VAL A 45 13.64 21.90 -10.46
C VAL A 45 13.12 22.96 -9.49
N PHE A 46 12.88 22.61 -8.22
CA PHE A 46 12.53 23.59 -7.19
C PHE A 46 13.64 24.63 -6.97
N LEU A 47 14.89 24.19 -6.83
CA LEU A 47 16.03 25.11 -6.68
C LEU A 47 16.18 26.05 -7.87
N GLY A 48 15.94 25.55 -9.09
CA GLY A 48 15.88 26.37 -10.30
C GLY A 48 14.77 27.42 -10.25
N ALA A 49 13.57 27.02 -9.83
CA ALA A 49 12.44 27.95 -9.66
C ALA A 49 12.73 29.02 -8.59
N ALA A 50 13.29 28.63 -7.45
CA ALA A 50 13.69 29.54 -6.38
C ALA A 50 14.79 30.51 -6.84
N ALA A 51 15.76 30.05 -7.64
CA ALA A 51 16.80 30.89 -8.20
C ALA A 51 16.25 31.93 -9.19
N LEU A 52 15.27 31.55 -10.03
CA LEU A 52 14.58 32.47 -10.94
C LEU A 52 13.81 33.55 -10.18
N ASP A 53 13.15 33.17 -9.09
CA ASP A 53 12.41 34.08 -8.20
C ASP A 53 13.31 34.82 -7.19
N ARG A 54 14.63 34.58 -7.21
CA ARG A 54 15.63 35.11 -6.26
C ARG A 54 15.24 34.88 -4.79
N MET A 55 14.57 33.77 -4.51
CA MET A 55 14.14 33.39 -3.17
C MET A 55 15.31 32.74 -2.40
N PRO A 56 15.64 33.20 -1.18
CA PRO A 56 16.67 32.55 -0.38
C PRO A 56 16.20 31.15 0.05
N VAL A 57 16.96 30.14 -0.36
CA VAL A 57 16.71 28.74 0.00
C VAL A 57 17.23 28.41 1.40
N PHE A 58 18.31 29.09 1.80
CA PHE A 58 18.91 28.96 3.12
C PHE A 58 18.59 30.20 3.95
N ASP A 59 18.11 29.97 5.16
CA ASP A 59 17.79 31.01 6.13
C ASP A 59 18.46 30.63 7.45
N PRO A 60 19.35 31.48 8.01
CA PRO A 60 19.95 31.26 9.33
C PRO A 60 18.92 31.11 10.46
N HIS A 61 17.71 31.66 10.28
CA HIS A 61 16.58 31.51 11.18
C HIS A 61 15.56 30.46 10.71
N GLY A 62 15.92 29.67 9.70
CA GLY A 62 15.10 28.62 9.12
C GLY A 62 14.72 27.54 10.12
N ARG A 63 13.46 27.09 10.07
CA ARG A 63 12.84 26.23 11.09
C ARG A 63 13.52 24.86 11.22
N VAL A 64 13.99 24.28 10.12
CA VAL A 64 14.57 22.92 10.08
C VAL A 64 15.86 22.96 9.28
N ALA A 65 16.99 22.65 9.93
CA ALA A 65 18.32 22.55 9.31
C ALA A 65 18.77 23.80 8.51
N GLY A 66 18.29 24.99 8.89
CA GLY A 66 18.62 26.25 8.20
C GLY A 66 17.99 26.40 6.80
N LEU A 67 16.98 25.60 6.49
CA LEU A 67 16.20 25.72 5.26
C LEU A 67 15.13 26.80 5.41
N GLY A 68 14.99 27.62 4.36
CA GLY A 68 13.96 28.65 4.27
C GLY A 68 12.54 28.07 4.26
N GLU A 69 11.56 28.94 4.51
CA GLU A 69 10.15 28.56 4.75
C GLU A 69 9.53 27.71 3.62
N ALA A 70 9.92 27.94 2.36
CA ALA A 70 9.47 27.13 1.22
C ALA A 70 10.35 25.91 0.92
N ALA A 71 11.62 25.92 1.31
CA ALA A 71 12.58 24.90 0.91
C ALA A 71 12.31 23.55 1.59
N TRP A 72 11.91 23.56 2.88
CA TRP A 72 11.56 22.34 3.60
C TRP A 72 10.31 21.66 3.03
N PRO A 73 9.15 22.33 2.88
CA PRO A 73 7.99 21.74 2.24
C PRO A 73 8.26 21.22 0.83
N ALA A 74 9.07 21.92 0.04
CA ALA A 74 9.44 21.48 -1.30
C ALA A 74 10.28 20.19 -1.29
N PHE A 75 11.22 20.08 -0.35
CA PHE A 75 11.96 18.85 -0.14
C PHE A 75 11.03 17.68 0.26
N VAL A 76 10.12 17.91 1.21
CA VAL A 76 9.18 16.87 1.67
C VAL A 76 8.22 16.45 0.54
N LEU A 77 7.69 17.38 -0.27
CA LEU A 77 6.87 17.05 -1.44
C LEU A 77 7.64 16.23 -2.48
N SER A 78 8.89 16.59 -2.75
CA SER A 78 9.77 15.86 -3.67
C SER A 78 10.03 14.44 -3.18
N LEU A 79 10.30 14.29 -1.88
CA LEU A 79 10.47 13.00 -1.22
C LEU A 79 9.17 12.17 -1.26
N LEU A 80 8.02 12.80 -1.01
CA LEU A 80 6.72 12.14 -1.06
C LEU A 80 6.43 11.57 -2.44
N LEU A 81 6.63 12.36 -3.50
CA LEU A 81 6.45 11.91 -4.88
C LEU A 81 7.39 10.74 -5.23
N ALA A 82 8.67 10.86 -4.88
CA ALA A 82 9.65 9.80 -5.12
C ALA A 82 9.30 8.49 -4.38
N VAL A 83 8.91 8.59 -3.11
CA VAL A 83 8.51 7.45 -2.27
C VAL A 83 7.23 6.81 -2.78
N VAL A 84 6.20 7.61 -3.12
CA VAL A 84 4.94 7.09 -3.68
C VAL A 84 5.21 6.30 -4.94
N LEU A 85 5.91 6.89 -5.91
CA LEU A 85 6.18 6.25 -7.20
C LEU A 85 7.06 5.01 -7.04
N GLY A 86 8.09 5.08 -6.19
CA GLY A 86 9.02 3.97 -5.92
C GLY A 86 8.37 2.80 -5.21
N THR A 87 7.59 3.07 -4.17
CA THR A 87 6.88 2.02 -3.40
C THR A 87 5.76 1.38 -4.23
N GLN A 88 5.05 2.15 -5.06
CA GLN A 88 4.09 1.61 -6.02
C GLN A 88 4.77 0.67 -7.04
N ARG A 89 5.93 1.07 -7.60
CA ARG A 89 6.71 0.22 -8.51
C ARG A 89 7.17 -1.06 -7.83
N TYR A 90 7.72 -0.93 -6.63
CA TYR A 90 8.17 -2.06 -5.83
C TYR A 90 7.02 -3.04 -5.54
N ALA A 91 5.86 -2.54 -5.12
CA ALA A 91 4.69 -3.36 -4.87
C ALA A 91 4.26 -4.13 -6.13
N ARG A 92 4.24 -3.46 -7.30
CA ARG A 92 3.88 -4.07 -8.59
C ARG A 92 4.85 -5.19 -8.99
N GLN A 93 6.16 -4.92 -9.01
CA GLN A 93 7.17 -5.93 -9.35
C GLN A 93 7.08 -7.16 -8.44
N LYS A 94 6.81 -6.95 -7.15
CA LYS A 94 6.65 -8.06 -6.21
C LYS A 94 5.34 -8.82 -6.41
N ASN A 95 4.27 -8.15 -6.84
CA ASN A 95 2.99 -8.77 -7.14
C ASN A 95 3.04 -9.60 -8.43
N GLU A 96 3.75 -9.13 -9.46
CA GLU A 96 4.02 -9.89 -10.69
C GLU A 96 4.74 -11.21 -10.36
N GLY A 97 5.73 -11.18 -9.45
CA GLY A 97 6.41 -12.40 -8.99
C GLY A 97 5.51 -13.41 -8.27
N ASP A 98 4.37 -12.97 -7.71
CA ASP A 98 3.39 -13.84 -7.04
C ASP A 98 2.24 -14.29 -7.96
N GLU A 99 2.18 -13.79 -9.21
CA GLU A 99 1.13 -14.14 -10.18
C GLU A 99 0.98 -15.66 -10.40
N PRO A 100 2.05 -16.46 -10.54
CA PRO A 100 1.93 -17.91 -10.68
C PRO A 100 1.37 -18.61 -9.44
N VAL A 101 1.46 -17.98 -8.26
CA VAL A 101 0.86 -18.48 -7.02
C VAL A 101 -0.63 -18.18 -7.02
N PHE A 102 -1.02 -16.97 -7.43
CA PHE A 102 -2.43 -16.60 -7.55
C PHE A 102 -3.17 -17.42 -8.61
N ALA A 103 -2.58 -17.65 -9.78
CA ALA A 103 -3.17 -18.49 -10.84
C ALA A 103 -3.51 -19.90 -10.32
N ARG A 104 -2.61 -20.48 -9.50
CA ARG A 104 -2.81 -21.79 -8.85
C ARG A 104 -3.89 -21.76 -7.75
N LEU A 105 -3.95 -20.70 -6.94
CA LEU A 105 -4.94 -20.55 -5.88
C LEU A 105 -6.36 -20.38 -6.40
N PHE A 106 -6.52 -19.69 -7.53
CA PHE A 106 -7.82 -19.43 -8.15
C PHE A 106 -8.19 -20.46 -9.23
N GLN A 107 -7.37 -21.50 -9.43
CA GLN A 107 -7.53 -22.52 -10.49
C GLN A 107 -7.91 -21.92 -11.85
N ARG A 108 -7.32 -20.77 -12.17
CA ARG A 108 -7.71 -19.96 -13.32
C ARG A 108 -6.62 -20.05 -14.37
N GLU A 109 -6.99 -20.50 -15.56
CA GLU A 109 -6.16 -20.31 -16.75
C GLU A 109 -6.35 -18.89 -17.27
N GLY A 110 -5.28 -18.10 -17.21
CA GLY A 110 -5.23 -16.73 -17.71
C GLY A 110 -4.96 -15.67 -16.64
N PRO A 111 -4.58 -14.46 -17.07
CA PRO A 111 -4.22 -13.37 -16.16
C PRO A 111 -5.39 -13.03 -15.24
N LEU A 112 -5.05 -12.51 -14.05
CA LEU A 112 -6.02 -11.86 -13.16
C LEU A 112 -6.90 -10.90 -13.99
N PRO A 113 -8.22 -10.83 -13.75
CA PRO A 113 -9.12 -9.99 -14.54
C PRO A 113 -8.55 -8.59 -14.64
N ASP A 114 -8.29 -8.17 -15.88
CA ASP A 114 -7.60 -6.94 -16.17
C ASP A 114 -8.33 -5.79 -15.45
N PHE A 115 -7.58 -4.97 -14.72
CA PHE A 115 -8.12 -3.96 -13.81
C PHE A 115 -8.92 -2.87 -14.55
N LEU A 116 -8.87 -2.90 -15.88
CA LEU A 116 -9.24 -1.85 -16.81
C LEU A 116 -10.52 -2.19 -17.57
N THR A 117 -11.62 -2.38 -16.85
CA THR A 117 -12.94 -2.24 -17.48
C THR A 117 -13.17 -0.77 -17.90
N PRO A 118 -14.00 -0.48 -18.92
CA PRO A 118 -14.29 0.89 -19.34
C PRO A 118 -14.73 1.81 -18.19
N GLY A 119 -15.48 1.26 -17.22
CA GLY A 119 -15.89 1.97 -16.01
C GLY A 119 -14.74 2.38 -15.09
N THR A 120 -13.65 1.61 -15.03
CA THR A 120 -12.44 1.99 -14.27
C THR A 120 -11.75 3.20 -14.91
N ARG A 121 -11.71 3.27 -16.24
CA ARG A 121 -11.07 4.40 -16.95
C ARG A 121 -11.75 5.72 -16.65
N LEU A 122 -13.09 5.75 -16.66
CA LEU A 122 -13.85 6.95 -16.30
C LEU A 122 -13.58 7.37 -14.84
N ARG A 123 -13.56 6.41 -13.91
CA ARG A 123 -13.24 6.68 -12.50
C ARG A 123 -11.82 7.25 -12.32
N LEU A 124 -10.84 6.79 -13.10
CA LEU A 124 -9.47 7.31 -13.07
C LEU A 124 -9.38 8.74 -13.64
N ILE A 125 -10.15 9.05 -14.68
CA ILE A 125 -10.25 10.42 -15.21
C ILE A 125 -10.86 11.34 -14.16
N ILE A 126 -11.99 10.94 -13.56
CA ILE A 126 -12.63 11.69 -12.48
C ILE A 126 -11.65 11.89 -11.32
N ALA A 127 -10.93 10.84 -10.89
CA ALA A 127 -9.93 10.94 -9.85
C ALA A 127 -8.78 11.92 -10.20
N THR A 128 -8.38 11.98 -11.47
CA THR A 128 -7.36 12.92 -11.94
C THR A 128 -7.86 14.36 -11.90
N VAL A 129 -9.10 14.61 -12.34
CA VAL A 129 -9.72 15.94 -12.30
C VAL A 129 -9.92 16.40 -10.85
N VAL A 130 -10.42 15.51 -9.98
CA VAL A 130 -10.60 15.78 -8.55
C VAL A 130 -9.24 16.06 -7.89
N GLY A 131 -8.22 15.25 -8.17
CA GLY A 131 -6.86 15.45 -7.65
C GLY A 131 -6.24 16.78 -8.10
N LEU A 132 -6.42 17.14 -9.38
CA LEU A 132 -5.94 18.41 -9.92
C LEU A 132 -6.63 19.61 -9.26
N ALA A 133 -7.96 19.59 -9.16
CA ALA A 133 -8.75 20.65 -8.53
C ALA A 133 -8.43 20.79 -7.03
N ALA A 134 -8.29 19.66 -6.33
CA ALA A 134 -7.90 19.65 -4.93
C ALA A 134 -6.46 20.17 -4.74
N GLY A 135 -5.55 19.87 -5.66
CA GLY A 135 -4.16 20.37 -5.63
C GLY A 135 -4.10 21.87 -5.83
N ALA A 136 -4.83 22.37 -6.81
CA ALA A 136 -4.99 23.81 -7.04
C ALA A 136 -5.52 24.52 -5.79
N GLY A 137 -6.57 23.96 -5.17
CA GLY A 137 -7.14 24.50 -3.93
C GLY A 137 -6.16 24.44 -2.77
N LEU A 138 -5.43 23.33 -2.62
CA LEU A 138 -4.43 23.17 -1.56
C LEU A 138 -3.33 24.20 -1.68
N THR A 139 -2.80 24.46 -2.88
CA THR A 139 -1.71 25.43 -3.10
C THR A 139 -2.11 26.84 -2.68
N VAL A 140 -3.36 27.23 -2.94
CA VAL A 140 -3.90 28.53 -2.54
C VAL A 140 -4.04 28.65 -1.01
N ILE A 141 -4.27 27.54 -0.32
CA ILE A 141 -4.45 27.48 1.13
C ILE A 141 -3.12 27.29 1.87
N SER A 142 -2.22 26.47 1.35
CA SER A 142 -0.97 26.04 1.99
C SER A 142 0.13 27.10 1.89
N LEU A 143 0.21 27.81 0.76
CA LEU A 143 1.24 28.82 0.55
C LEU A 143 0.87 30.15 1.20
N PRO A 144 1.81 30.77 1.95
CA PRO A 144 1.67 32.15 2.39
C PRO A 144 1.36 33.09 1.22
N ARG A 145 0.46 34.06 1.44
CA ARG A 145 0.08 35.05 0.41
C ARG A 145 1.27 35.84 -0.14
N THR A 146 2.32 35.99 0.65
CA THR A 146 3.59 36.61 0.25
C THR A 146 4.27 35.81 -0.87
N ILE A 147 4.24 34.48 -0.83
CA ILE A 147 4.84 33.63 -1.86
C ILE A 147 3.96 33.61 -3.11
N LEU A 148 2.64 33.46 -2.94
CA LEU A 148 1.67 33.30 -4.03
C LEU A 148 1.67 34.47 -5.02
N GLY A 149 1.91 35.70 -4.54
CA GLY A 149 1.88 36.91 -5.37
C GLY A 149 3.23 37.41 -5.87
N ILE A 150 4.34 37.02 -5.22
CA ILE A 150 5.67 37.59 -5.47
C ILE A 150 6.57 36.60 -6.22
N HIS A 151 6.40 35.30 -6.00
CA HIS A 151 7.28 34.24 -6.51
C HIS A 151 6.50 33.28 -7.44
N PRO A 152 6.26 33.67 -8.72
CA PRO A 152 5.44 32.90 -9.64
C PRO A 152 6.04 31.54 -10.02
N PHE A 153 7.37 31.42 -10.14
CA PHE A 153 7.99 30.14 -10.52
C PHE A 153 7.92 29.12 -9.37
N VAL A 154 8.18 29.56 -8.13
CA VAL A 154 8.03 28.75 -6.92
C VAL A 154 6.56 28.33 -6.74
N THR A 155 5.62 29.26 -6.92
CA THR A 155 4.19 28.97 -6.83
C THR A 155 3.75 27.95 -7.89
N ALA A 156 4.22 28.10 -9.13
CA ALA A 156 3.93 27.13 -10.20
C ALA A 156 4.50 25.74 -9.89
N TRP A 157 5.69 25.68 -9.27
CA TRP A 157 6.28 24.41 -8.84
C TRP A 157 5.44 23.73 -7.76
N PHE A 158 5.02 24.47 -6.72
CA PHE A 158 4.15 23.93 -5.65
C PHE A 158 2.82 23.44 -6.20
N PHE A 159 2.18 24.24 -7.07
CA PHE A 159 0.96 23.84 -7.78
C PHE A 159 1.16 22.50 -8.50
N ALA A 160 2.21 22.38 -9.31
CA ALA A 160 2.49 21.16 -10.05
C ALA A 160 2.76 19.96 -9.13
N ALA A 161 3.56 20.15 -8.07
CA ALA A 161 3.93 19.10 -7.13
C ALA A 161 2.72 18.62 -6.30
N GLU A 162 1.96 19.54 -5.70
CA GLU A 162 0.78 19.22 -4.89
C GLU A 162 -0.35 18.60 -5.73
N SER A 163 -0.62 19.14 -6.93
CA SER A 163 -1.56 18.52 -7.87
C SER A 163 -1.12 17.12 -8.27
N LEU A 164 0.16 16.91 -8.56
CA LEU A 164 0.67 15.57 -8.89
C LEU A 164 0.50 14.60 -7.71
N VAL A 165 0.83 15.02 -6.50
CA VAL A 165 0.60 14.23 -5.27
C VAL A 165 -0.87 13.86 -5.17
N LEU A 166 -1.80 14.82 -5.23
CA LEU A 166 -3.23 14.54 -5.05
C LEU A 166 -3.83 13.72 -6.19
N ILE A 167 -3.35 13.87 -7.43
CA ILE A 167 -3.69 12.97 -8.53
C ILE A 167 -3.26 11.54 -8.21
N LEU A 168 -2.01 11.33 -7.77
CA LEU A 168 -1.49 10.01 -7.42
C LEU A 168 -2.26 9.38 -6.25
N PHE A 169 -2.62 10.18 -5.26
CA PHE A 169 -3.46 9.73 -4.15
C PHE A 169 -4.86 9.34 -4.60
N ALA A 170 -5.57 10.21 -5.31
CA ALA A 170 -6.93 9.94 -5.76
C ALA A 170 -6.98 8.68 -6.66
N ARG A 171 -6.03 8.56 -7.60
CA ARG A 171 -5.88 7.36 -8.43
C ARG A 171 -5.52 6.14 -7.58
N GLY A 172 -4.62 6.28 -6.61
CA GLY A 172 -4.23 5.24 -5.67
C GLY A 172 -5.40 4.69 -4.85
N ILE A 173 -6.30 5.55 -4.39
CA ILE A 173 -7.54 5.16 -3.68
C ILE A 173 -8.45 4.36 -4.61
N VAL A 174 -8.73 4.87 -5.80
CA VAL A 174 -9.60 4.17 -6.78
C VAL A 174 -9.03 2.81 -7.16
N MET A 175 -7.72 2.73 -7.42
CA MET A 175 -7.04 1.48 -7.74
C MET A 175 -7.04 0.50 -6.56
N SER A 176 -6.80 0.98 -5.34
CA SER A 176 -6.82 0.13 -4.13
C SER A 176 -8.21 -0.40 -3.84
N ALA A 177 -9.24 0.45 -3.92
CA ALA A 177 -10.64 0.05 -3.72
C ALA A 177 -11.08 -0.98 -4.78
N ARG A 178 -10.76 -0.74 -6.06
CA ARG A 178 -11.10 -1.68 -7.14
C ARG A 178 -10.33 -2.99 -7.01
N SER A 179 -9.07 -2.94 -6.60
CA SER A 179 -8.27 -4.13 -6.32
C SER A 179 -8.91 -4.95 -5.20
N GLY A 180 -9.34 -4.32 -4.11
CA GLY A 180 -10.07 -4.98 -3.02
C GLY A 180 -11.37 -5.64 -3.49
N GLU A 181 -12.15 -4.95 -4.32
CA GLU A 181 -13.41 -5.47 -4.87
C GLU A 181 -13.19 -6.70 -5.76
N LEU A 182 -12.30 -6.59 -6.76
CA LEU A 182 -11.97 -7.68 -7.69
C LEU A 182 -11.35 -8.88 -6.97
N PHE A 183 -10.50 -8.61 -5.98
CA PHE A 183 -9.91 -9.63 -5.15
C PHE A 183 -10.98 -10.33 -4.30
N SER A 184 -11.94 -9.57 -3.73
CA SER A 184 -13.06 -10.15 -2.99
C SER A 184 -13.96 -11.02 -3.88
N LEU A 185 -14.20 -10.60 -5.13
CA LEU A 185 -14.99 -11.37 -6.09
C LEU A 185 -14.29 -12.67 -6.48
N SER A 186 -12.97 -12.59 -6.73
CA SER A 186 -12.13 -13.76 -7.03
C SER A 186 -12.09 -14.73 -5.84
N ILE A 187 -11.99 -14.21 -4.61
CA ILE A 187 -12.10 -15.02 -3.38
C ILE A 187 -13.47 -15.69 -3.29
N ARG A 188 -14.54 -14.98 -3.62
CA ARG A 188 -15.90 -15.51 -3.48
C ARG A 188 -16.21 -16.61 -4.49
N ARG A 189 -15.66 -16.50 -5.70
CA ARG A 189 -16.01 -17.34 -6.85
C ARG A 189 -15.03 -18.49 -7.07
N ASP A 190 -13.74 -18.24 -6.92
CA ASP A 190 -12.68 -19.09 -7.48
C ASP A 190 -11.67 -19.59 -6.42
N LEU A 191 -11.76 -19.17 -5.15
CA LEU A 191 -10.80 -19.58 -4.12
C LEU A 191 -11.09 -21.00 -3.60
N HIS A 192 -10.20 -21.93 -3.93
CA HIS A 192 -10.17 -23.24 -3.29
C HIS A 192 -9.34 -23.17 -2.00
N ILE A 193 -9.99 -23.35 -0.86
CA ILE A 193 -9.32 -23.37 0.45
C ILE A 193 -8.89 -24.81 0.71
N ASP A 194 -7.58 -25.04 0.76
CA ASP A 194 -6.98 -26.27 1.23
C ASP A 194 -6.44 -26.03 2.65
N LEU A 195 -7.21 -26.44 3.67
CA LEU A 195 -6.88 -26.24 5.08
C LEU A 195 -5.55 -26.92 5.46
N LEU A 196 -5.17 -27.99 4.76
CA LEU A 196 -3.90 -28.69 4.95
C LEU A 196 -2.69 -27.92 4.42
N ARG A 197 -2.90 -26.93 3.53
CA ARG A 197 -1.84 -26.12 2.93
C ARG A 197 -2.12 -24.62 3.06
N ILE A 198 -2.48 -24.18 4.27
CA ILE A 198 -2.79 -22.78 4.54
C ILE A 198 -1.62 -21.82 4.26
N ASP A 199 -0.38 -22.31 4.28
CA ASP A 199 0.82 -21.54 3.89
C ASP A 199 0.71 -20.94 2.48
N ARG A 200 -0.07 -21.54 1.59
CA ARG A 200 -0.33 -21.01 0.25
C ARG A 200 -1.16 -19.72 0.30
N LEU A 201 -2.03 -19.56 1.30
CA LEU A 201 -2.81 -18.34 1.51
C LEU A 201 -1.93 -17.20 2.06
N ALA A 202 -0.73 -17.46 2.58
CA ALA A 202 0.19 -16.40 3.02
C ALA A 202 0.58 -15.43 1.89
N ALA A 203 0.49 -15.86 0.62
CA ALA A 203 0.66 -14.96 -0.54
C ALA A 203 -0.36 -13.81 -0.54
N ILE A 204 -1.59 -14.08 -0.09
CA ILE A 204 -2.66 -13.09 0.05
C ILE A 204 -2.29 -12.07 1.15
N GLY A 205 -1.79 -12.57 2.29
CA GLY A 205 -1.29 -11.71 3.37
C GLY A 205 -0.12 -10.83 2.92
N ARG A 206 0.85 -11.39 2.16
CA ARG A 206 1.97 -10.62 1.59
C ARG A 206 1.51 -9.54 0.63
N TYR A 207 0.53 -9.82 -0.22
CA TYR A 207 -0.06 -8.85 -1.14
C TYR A 207 -0.72 -7.69 -0.38
N GLY A 208 -1.56 -7.99 0.62
CA GLY A 208 -2.14 -6.98 1.48
C GLY A 208 -1.07 -6.12 2.16
N ALA A 209 -0.03 -6.76 2.72
CA ALA A 209 1.03 -6.05 3.44
C ALA A 209 1.82 -5.09 2.52
N ARG A 210 1.98 -5.41 1.23
CA ARG A 210 2.62 -4.51 0.26
C ARG A 210 1.74 -3.30 -0.08
N ILE A 211 0.42 -3.47 -0.17
CA ILE A 211 -0.49 -2.33 -0.34
C ILE A 211 -0.45 -1.43 0.89
N ALA A 212 -0.49 -2.03 2.09
CA ALA A 212 -0.33 -1.29 3.35
C ALA A 212 1.00 -0.53 3.41
N LEU A 213 2.11 -1.13 2.97
CA LEU A 213 3.43 -0.49 2.93
C LEU A 213 3.42 0.82 2.15
N VAL A 214 2.73 0.89 1.02
CA VAL A 214 2.61 2.13 0.21
C VAL A 214 1.98 3.23 1.06
N TRP A 215 0.86 2.94 1.72
CA TRP A 215 0.13 3.90 2.56
C TRP A 215 0.90 4.31 3.82
N PHE A 216 1.59 3.38 4.47
CA PHE A 216 2.42 3.69 5.64
C PHE A 216 3.66 4.52 5.28
N SER A 217 4.29 4.23 4.13
CA SER A 217 5.44 5.02 3.65
C SER A 217 5.01 6.46 3.36
N VAL A 218 3.84 6.62 2.75
CA VAL A 218 3.21 7.92 2.51
C VAL A 218 2.94 8.67 3.81
N ALA A 219 2.30 8.03 4.78
CA ALA A 219 2.02 8.63 6.08
C ALA A 219 3.31 9.06 6.79
N ALA A 220 4.37 8.26 6.71
CA ALA A 220 5.66 8.58 7.30
C ALA A 220 6.32 9.81 6.68
N VAL A 221 6.26 9.96 5.35
CA VAL A 221 6.78 11.16 4.70
C VAL A 221 5.93 12.38 5.01
N ILE A 222 4.60 12.25 5.07
CA ILE A 222 3.71 13.35 5.48
C ILE A 222 4.04 13.84 6.90
N CYS A 223 4.45 12.94 7.81
CA CYS A 223 4.87 13.34 9.16
C CYS A 223 6.05 14.31 9.16
N LEU A 224 6.89 14.34 8.11
CA LEU A 224 8.01 15.28 8.00
C LEU A 224 7.57 16.74 7.81
N PHE A 225 6.37 17.00 7.27
CA PHE A 225 5.85 18.38 7.21
C PHE A 225 5.68 19.01 8.58
N PHE A 226 5.55 18.20 9.61
CA PHE A 226 5.27 18.64 10.97
C PHE A 226 6.52 18.70 11.86
N VAL A 227 7.67 18.27 11.33
CA VAL A 227 8.94 18.41 12.03
C VAL A 227 9.32 19.89 12.05
N GLY A 228 9.53 20.44 13.25
CA GLY A 228 9.93 21.84 13.46
C GLY A 228 8.80 22.82 13.81
N ASP A 229 7.53 22.39 13.81
CA ASP A 229 6.40 23.19 14.32
C ASP A 229 5.89 22.64 15.67
N ASN A 230 5.38 23.51 16.54
CA ASN A 230 4.66 23.07 17.74
C ASN A 230 3.42 22.29 17.27
N MET A 231 3.31 20.99 17.62
CA MET A 231 2.23 20.13 17.15
C MET A 231 0.86 20.73 17.45
N ALA A 232 0.24 21.36 16.45
CA ALA A 232 -1.16 21.73 16.53
C ALA A 232 -2.00 20.44 16.55
N ALA A 233 -3.09 20.43 17.33
CA ALA A 233 -4.01 19.28 17.39
C ALA A 233 -4.52 18.83 16.00
N SER A 234 -4.56 19.75 15.03
CA SER A 234 -4.90 19.49 13.63
C SER A 234 -3.94 18.53 12.92
N THR A 235 -2.65 18.62 13.21
CA THR A 235 -1.60 17.72 12.70
C THR A 235 -1.82 16.29 13.14
N PHE A 236 -2.03 16.11 14.45
CA PHE A 236 -2.29 14.79 15.04
C PHE A 236 -3.54 14.16 14.43
N LEU A 237 -4.60 14.94 14.26
CA LEU A 237 -5.85 14.48 13.65
C LEU A 237 -5.67 14.08 12.17
N THR A 238 -4.85 14.83 11.42
CA THR A 238 -4.55 14.53 10.01
C THR A 238 -3.75 13.25 9.85
N VAL A 239 -2.72 13.06 10.68
CA VAL A 239 -1.90 11.83 10.70
C VAL A 239 -2.76 10.64 11.14
N LEU A 240 -3.58 10.81 12.18
CA LEU A 240 -4.49 9.77 12.66
C LEU A 240 -5.52 9.40 11.58
N GLY A 241 -6.07 10.38 10.87
CA GLY A 241 -6.99 10.18 9.76
C GLY A 241 -6.35 9.42 8.59
N ALA A 242 -5.14 9.82 8.18
CA ALA A 242 -4.40 9.14 7.12
C ALA A 242 -4.04 7.69 7.50
N ALA A 243 -3.56 7.48 8.74
CA ALA A 243 -3.27 6.15 9.27
C ALA A 243 -4.56 5.30 9.37
N GLY A 244 -5.66 5.88 9.83
CA GLY A 244 -6.97 5.23 9.92
C GLY A 244 -7.51 4.79 8.56
N ILE A 245 -7.41 5.65 7.54
CA ILE A 245 -7.78 5.31 6.16
C ILE A 245 -6.89 4.19 5.61
N GLY A 246 -5.58 4.26 5.83
CA GLY A 246 -4.64 3.22 5.42
C GLY A 246 -4.94 1.86 6.06
N ILE A 247 -5.20 1.84 7.37
CA ILE A 247 -5.62 0.65 8.12
C ILE A 247 -6.95 0.13 7.59
N TRP A 248 -7.93 1.01 7.34
CA TRP A 248 -9.24 0.62 6.83
C TRP A 248 -9.15 -0.06 5.46
N ILE A 249 -8.41 0.54 4.53
CA ILE A 249 -8.18 -0.01 3.18
C ILE A 249 -7.50 -1.38 3.26
N PHE A 250 -6.55 -1.56 4.18
CA PHE A 250 -5.87 -2.84 4.39
C PHE A 250 -6.76 -3.89 5.06
N MET A 251 -7.58 -3.50 6.03
CA MET A 251 -8.37 -4.42 6.84
C MET A 251 -9.54 -5.04 6.06
N GLN A 252 -10.15 -4.26 5.16
CA GLN A 252 -11.26 -4.70 4.30
C GLN A 252 -11.01 -6.05 3.59
N PRO A 253 -9.95 -6.22 2.76
CA PRO A 253 -9.70 -7.49 2.09
C PRO A 253 -9.31 -8.62 3.07
N MET A 254 -8.58 -8.32 4.14
CA MET A 254 -8.17 -9.35 5.11
C MET A 254 -9.34 -9.93 5.89
N MET A 255 -10.31 -9.10 6.28
CA MET A 255 -11.52 -9.56 6.96
C MET A 255 -12.34 -10.50 6.09
N GLN A 256 -12.41 -10.27 4.77
CA GLN A 256 -13.15 -11.16 3.87
C GLN A 256 -12.49 -12.53 3.75
N VAL A 257 -11.15 -12.57 3.68
CA VAL A 257 -10.39 -13.82 3.65
C VAL A 257 -10.54 -14.58 4.96
N HIS A 258 -10.40 -13.90 6.10
CA HIS A 258 -10.59 -14.50 7.42
C HIS A 258 -11.98 -15.15 7.56
N LYS A 259 -13.04 -14.45 7.17
CA LYS A 259 -14.42 -15.00 7.18
C LYS A 259 -14.55 -16.26 6.33
N ARG A 260 -13.86 -16.32 5.19
CA ARG A 260 -13.90 -17.49 4.30
C ARG A 260 -13.10 -18.68 4.84
N ILE A 261 -11.93 -18.44 5.42
CA ILE A 261 -11.14 -19.49 6.10
C ILE A 261 -11.95 -20.06 7.25
N ARG A 262 -12.57 -19.20 8.06
CA ARG A 262 -13.42 -19.63 9.17
C ARG A 262 -14.61 -20.45 8.69
N ALA A 263 -15.33 -20.00 7.65
CA ALA A 263 -16.45 -20.75 7.09
C ALA A 263 -16.04 -22.12 6.51
N ALA A 264 -14.89 -22.20 5.84
CA ALA A 264 -14.36 -23.47 5.33
C ALA A 264 -13.96 -24.42 6.47
N LYS A 265 -13.31 -23.89 7.51
CA LYS A 265 -12.95 -24.64 8.72
C LYS A 265 -14.18 -25.19 9.44
N GLU A 266 -15.20 -24.36 9.64
CA GLU A 266 -16.46 -24.77 10.26
C GLU A 266 -17.17 -25.85 9.44
N ALA A 267 -17.23 -25.72 8.10
CA ALA A 267 -17.83 -26.73 7.24
C ALA A 267 -17.08 -28.08 7.26
N GLU A 268 -15.75 -28.06 7.25
CA GLU A 268 -14.96 -29.30 7.25
C GLU A 268 -14.97 -29.99 8.63
N LEU A 269 -14.93 -29.22 9.72
CA LEU A 269 -15.11 -29.76 11.07
C LEU A 269 -16.49 -30.38 11.26
N GLU A 270 -17.54 -29.78 10.70
CA GLU A 270 -18.89 -30.34 10.78
C GLU A 270 -18.98 -31.70 10.08
N ILE A 271 -18.38 -31.82 8.88
CA ILE A 271 -18.32 -33.10 8.14
C ILE A 271 -17.55 -34.15 8.95
N LEU A 272 -16.41 -33.76 9.56
CA LEU A 272 -15.60 -34.67 10.37
C LEU A 272 -16.33 -35.13 11.62
N ARG A 273 -17.03 -34.23 12.31
CA ARG A 273 -17.80 -34.56 13.52
C ARG A 273 -18.92 -35.54 13.24
N HIS A 274 -19.61 -35.39 12.10
CA HIS A 274 -20.59 -36.38 11.64
C HIS A 274 -19.94 -37.74 11.38
N ALA A 275 -18.82 -37.78 10.63
CA ALA A 275 -18.11 -39.03 10.36
C ALA A 275 -17.59 -39.72 11.65
N ILE A 276 -17.09 -38.93 12.61
CA ILE A 276 -16.66 -39.41 13.94
C ILE A 276 -17.84 -39.99 14.72
N ALA A 277 -19.00 -39.33 14.70
CA ALA A 277 -20.20 -39.81 15.38
C ALA A 277 -20.67 -41.16 14.81
N ASP A 278 -20.67 -41.30 13.47
CA ASP A 278 -21.06 -42.54 12.79
C ASP A 278 -20.09 -43.69 13.10
N LEU A 279 -18.78 -43.42 13.03
CA LEU A 279 -17.74 -44.41 13.33
C LEU A 279 -17.73 -44.83 14.80
N ARG A 280 -18.00 -43.92 15.73
CA ARG A 280 -18.06 -44.22 17.17
C ARG A 280 -19.05 -45.34 17.51
N VAL A 281 -20.19 -45.41 16.79
CA VAL A 281 -21.19 -46.47 16.96
C VAL A 281 -20.67 -47.81 16.44
N GLN A 282 -19.82 -47.80 15.41
CA GLN A 282 -19.26 -48.99 14.76
C GLN A 282 -18.04 -49.56 15.49
N VAL A 283 -17.27 -48.73 16.21
CA VAL A 283 -16.10 -49.16 17.01
C VAL A 283 -16.42 -50.25 18.04
N LEU A 284 -17.64 -50.26 18.58
CA LEU A 284 -18.08 -51.30 19.52
C LEU A 284 -18.21 -52.69 18.88
N ARG A 285 -18.23 -52.77 17.54
CA ARG A 285 -18.46 -54.01 16.79
C ARG A 285 -17.26 -54.44 15.95
N ASP A 286 -16.37 -53.53 15.57
CA ASP A 286 -15.28 -53.82 14.64
C ASP A 286 -13.94 -53.14 15.06
N PRO A 287 -12.89 -53.91 15.40
CA PRO A 287 -11.56 -53.38 15.76
C PRO A 287 -10.88 -52.44 14.73
N PRO A 288 -10.98 -52.64 13.40
CA PRO A 288 -10.48 -51.72 12.38
C PRO A 288 -11.11 -50.32 12.46
N ALA A 289 -12.37 -50.21 12.89
CA ALA A 289 -13.05 -48.93 13.03
C ALA A 289 -12.39 -48.05 14.11
N ALA A 290 -11.76 -48.65 15.13
CA ALA A 290 -11.02 -47.91 16.15
C ALA A 290 -9.79 -47.18 15.58
N THR A 291 -9.11 -47.79 14.62
CA THR A 291 -7.93 -47.19 13.96
C THR A 291 -8.35 -46.04 13.04
N GLN A 292 -9.46 -46.20 12.31
CA GLN A 292 -10.02 -45.13 11.48
C GLN A 292 -10.49 -43.94 12.33
N LEU A 293 -11.14 -44.20 13.47
CA LEU A 293 -11.56 -43.16 14.41
C LEU A 293 -10.36 -42.36 14.94
N GLN A 294 -9.26 -43.02 15.31
CA GLN A 294 -8.04 -42.34 15.73
C GLN A 294 -7.45 -41.46 14.62
N GLY A 295 -7.50 -41.91 13.36
CA GLY A 295 -7.10 -41.12 12.20
C GLY A 295 -7.95 -39.87 12.00
N LEU A 296 -9.27 -39.99 12.14
CA LEU A 296 -10.19 -38.85 12.04
C LEU A 296 -10.02 -37.84 13.18
N LEU A 297 -9.82 -38.30 14.42
CA LEU A 297 -9.55 -37.42 15.57
C LEU A 297 -8.23 -36.66 15.40
N ALA A 298 -7.20 -37.32 14.87
CA ALA A 298 -5.94 -36.67 14.55
C ALA A 298 -6.11 -35.63 13.42
N TYR A 299 -6.98 -35.90 12.44
CA TYR A 299 -7.30 -34.97 11.37
C TYR A 299 -8.14 -33.78 11.87
N GLU A 300 -9.14 -34.01 12.71
CA GLU A 300 -9.94 -32.96 13.37
C GLU A 300 -9.05 -32.01 14.15
N LYS A 301 -8.18 -32.54 15.04
CA LYS A 301 -7.22 -31.74 15.79
C LYS A 301 -6.33 -30.90 14.87
N ARG A 302 -5.85 -31.50 13.77
CA ARG A 302 -5.03 -30.80 12.79
C ARG A 302 -5.78 -29.65 12.12
N ILE A 303 -7.07 -29.80 11.81
CA ILE A 303 -7.91 -28.72 11.27
C ILE A 303 -8.21 -27.66 12.34
N GLU A 304 -8.49 -28.04 13.58
CA GLU A 304 -8.73 -27.10 14.68
C GLU A 304 -7.52 -26.19 14.92
N ASP A 305 -6.31 -26.73 14.80
CA ASP A 305 -5.05 -26.01 14.96
C ASP A 305 -4.71 -25.09 13.76
N VAL A 306 -5.47 -25.14 12.66
CA VAL A 306 -5.28 -24.26 11.49
C VAL A 306 -5.59 -22.82 11.87
N ARG A 307 -4.64 -21.91 11.57
CA ARG A 307 -4.78 -20.46 11.80
C ARG A 307 -5.86 -19.87 10.89
N GLU A 308 -6.71 -19.04 11.46
CA GLU A 308 -7.82 -18.43 10.70
C GLU A 308 -7.43 -17.14 9.96
N TRP A 309 -6.28 -16.57 10.28
CA TRP A 309 -5.79 -15.34 9.68
C TRP A 309 -4.84 -15.64 8.52
N PRO A 310 -4.97 -14.95 7.37
CA PRO A 310 -4.19 -15.23 6.16
C PRO A 310 -2.75 -14.70 6.20
N PHE A 311 -2.20 -14.49 7.39
CA PHE A 311 -0.86 -13.96 7.57
C PHE A 311 -0.03 -14.82 8.53
N ASP A 312 1.21 -15.05 8.13
CA ASP A 312 2.21 -15.70 8.98
C ASP A 312 2.74 -14.71 10.02
N GLN A 313 3.39 -15.21 11.08
CA GLN A 313 4.04 -14.38 12.11
C GLN A 313 5.00 -13.35 11.51
N THR A 314 5.69 -13.71 10.42
CA THR A 314 6.60 -12.81 9.70
C THR A 314 5.87 -11.66 9.00
N THR A 315 4.67 -11.90 8.47
CA THR A 315 3.84 -10.87 7.85
C THR A 315 3.22 -9.96 8.90
N ALA A 316 2.78 -10.51 10.03
CA ALA A 316 2.32 -9.74 11.18
C ALA A 316 3.44 -8.81 11.69
N LEU A 317 4.65 -9.34 11.90
CA LEU A 317 5.80 -8.56 12.34
C LEU A 317 6.15 -7.43 11.35
N ARG A 318 6.09 -7.71 10.04
CA ARG A 318 6.27 -6.67 9.01
C ARG A 318 5.21 -5.60 9.08
N LEU A 319 3.94 -5.97 9.23
CA LEU A 319 2.84 -5.00 9.35
C LEU A 319 3.03 -4.12 10.60
N THR A 320 3.38 -4.74 11.73
CA THR A 320 3.71 -4.02 12.97
C THR A 320 4.87 -3.05 12.73
N ALA A 321 5.96 -3.50 12.11
CA ALA A 321 7.08 -2.64 11.76
C ALA A 321 6.65 -1.47 10.85
N TYR A 322 5.77 -1.71 9.87
CA TYR A 322 5.27 -0.66 8.98
C TYR A 322 4.43 0.38 9.70
N VAL A 323 3.61 -0.02 10.67
CA VAL A 323 2.83 0.89 11.52
C VAL A 323 3.75 1.80 12.35
N PHE A 324 4.96 1.34 12.68
CA PHE A 324 5.95 2.14 13.40
C PHE A 324 6.79 3.07 12.49
N ILE A 325 6.79 2.90 11.16
CA ILE A 325 7.58 3.77 10.26
C ILE A 325 7.21 5.25 10.44
N PRO A 326 5.92 5.65 10.52
CA PRO A 326 5.56 7.05 10.75
C PRO A 326 6.02 7.63 12.09
N ALA A 327 6.38 6.79 13.07
CA ALA A 327 6.92 7.26 14.35
C ALA A 327 8.40 7.64 14.26
N ILE A 328 9.13 7.19 13.22
CA ILE A 328 10.57 7.42 13.07
C ILE A 328 10.92 8.92 13.00
N PRO A 329 10.23 9.76 12.19
CA PRO A 329 10.51 11.20 12.16
C PRO A 329 10.40 11.88 13.53
N TRP A 330 9.41 11.47 14.34
CA TRP A 330 9.21 12.01 15.69
C TRP A 330 10.35 11.65 16.63
N PHE A 331 10.75 10.38 16.67
CA PHE A 331 11.91 9.95 17.45
C PHE A 331 13.20 10.64 16.98
N GLY A 332 13.38 10.81 15.66
CA GLY A 332 14.52 11.51 15.08
C GLY A 332 14.65 12.94 15.58
N GLN A 333 13.53 13.69 15.63
CA GLN A 333 13.51 15.05 16.15
C GLN A 333 13.88 15.10 17.65
N ALA A 334 13.28 14.25 18.48
CA ALA A 334 13.55 14.22 19.92
C ALA A 334 15.03 13.91 20.23
N ILE A 335 15.60 12.96 19.49
CA ILE A 335 17.02 12.61 19.62
C ILE A 335 17.91 13.79 19.18
N ALA A 336 17.60 14.44 18.05
CA ALA A 336 18.38 15.58 17.57
C ALA A 336 18.35 16.75 18.57
N GLN A 337 17.19 17.07 19.14
CA GLN A 337 17.05 18.09 20.17
C GLN A 337 17.89 17.77 21.41
N TYR A 338 17.81 16.52 21.89
CA TYR A 338 18.60 16.07 23.04
C TYR A 338 20.11 16.21 22.81
N PHE A 339 20.63 15.86 21.63
CA PHE A 339 22.05 16.03 21.31
C PHE A 339 22.47 17.50 21.22
N VAL A 340 21.64 18.35 20.61
CA VAL A 340 21.92 19.79 20.50
C VAL A 340 21.95 20.45 21.88
N GLU A 341 20.96 20.16 22.73
CA GLU A 341 20.91 20.68 24.09
C GLU A 341 22.12 20.22 24.91
N ARG A 342 22.52 18.96 24.78
CA ARG A 342 23.66 18.41 25.53
C ARG A 342 25.00 18.96 25.05
N LEU A 343 25.16 19.22 23.75
CA LEU A 343 26.34 19.89 23.21
C LEU A 343 26.41 21.36 23.66
N ALA A 344 25.27 22.07 23.63
CA ALA A 344 25.18 23.47 24.07
C ALA A 344 25.43 23.66 25.57
N GLN A 345 25.17 22.64 26.40
CA GLN A 345 25.49 22.67 27.84
C GLN A 345 26.96 22.34 28.16
N SER A 346 27.71 21.82 27.18
CA SER A 346 29.09 21.35 27.37
C SER A 346 30.18 22.27 26.79
N GLY A 347 29.81 23.33 26.07
CA GLY A 347 30.71 24.34 25.51
C GLY A 347 30.55 25.69 26.20
#